data_AF-A0AAV2HG09-F1
#
_entry.id   AF-A0AAV2HG09-F1
#
_cell.length_a   1.000
_cell.length_b   1.000
_cell.length_c   1.000
_cell.angle_alpha   90.00
_cell.angle_beta   90.00
_cell.angle_gamma   90.00
#
_symmetry.space_group_name_H-M   'P 1'
#
loop_
_entity.id
_entity.type
_entity.pdbx_description
1 polymer ?
#
loop_
_entity_poly.entity_id
_entity_poly.type
_entity_poly.pdbx_seq_one_letter_code
_entity_poly.pdbx_strand_id
1 'polypeptide(L)'
;MGLTDSVTLSLFFLAVSDFCFIIMSTVIRSFGLILQFPQISPNTINLKDLVIACFWYSMVFYDTSMLIRVYTAVSRACCVAIPLTFKNVFTNKAAVVSVGVIFIAVLVSRVPMLVSQGFYGVVDRATNVTRFLFYTTPLRPTAQAINDILNRNIVTWGAIGLVLVSLFVLKYKLVSAARFRYQLKAGQTDVAKFSPRQKSHLQKSNVIKRTHIRFYGAKTRKPSTGNDVNTLYKEVVLTGRYRQVVKVVLIVSVIFIVCTLPSTITSVVRRLKPEFNIGFRYENVLLLFTNVYDTSSYINCCVNVLVYYHFNSKFRNVARRLLGRVVNRP
;
A
#
# COMPACT_ATOMS: atom_id res chain seq x y z
N MET A 1 4.18 12.57 -12.00
CA MET A 1 5.32 12.24 -11.11
C MET A 1 6.19 11.22 -11.86
N GLY A 2 7.51 11.42 -11.96
CA GLY A 2 8.38 10.35 -12.51
C GLY A 2 8.59 9.24 -11.47
N LEU A 3 9.12 8.08 -11.87
CA LEU A 3 9.65 7.03 -10.96
C LEU A 3 10.94 7.49 -10.23
N THR A 4 11.09 8.79 -10.02
CA THR A 4 12.31 9.43 -9.53
C THR A 4 12.30 9.62 -8.02
N ASP A 5 11.15 9.46 -7.38
CA ASP A 5 10.97 9.60 -5.94
C ASP A 5 10.58 8.25 -5.33
N SER A 6 11.13 7.94 -4.15
CA SER A 6 10.99 6.63 -3.51
C SER A 6 9.53 6.30 -3.22
N VAL A 7 8.69 7.31 -2.97
CA VAL A 7 7.24 7.07 -2.76
C VAL A 7 6.55 6.63 -4.01
N THR A 8 6.81 7.33 -5.12
CA THR A 8 6.11 7.05 -6.37
C THR A 8 6.51 5.67 -6.87
N LEU A 9 7.74 5.25 -6.56
CA LEU A 9 8.25 3.92 -6.80
C LEU A 9 7.57 2.86 -5.91
N SER A 10 7.44 3.09 -4.59
CA SER A 10 6.71 2.16 -3.71
C SER A 10 5.23 2.04 -4.06
N LEU A 11 4.57 3.15 -4.42
CA LEU A 11 3.18 3.15 -4.90
C LEU A 11 3.04 2.42 -6.24
N PHE A 12 4.05 2.47 -7.10
CA PHE A 12 4.08 1.69 -8.33
C PHE A 12 4.19 0.19 -8.03
N PHE A 13 5.14 -0.22 -7.18
CA PHE A 13 5.24 -1.62 -6.77
C PHE A 13 3.98 -2.13 -6.08
N LEU A 14 3.33 -1.29 -5.27
CA LEU A 14 2.04 -1.60 -4.68
C LEU A 14 0.98 -1.89 -5.75
N ALA A 15 0.86 -1.01 -6.75
CA ALA A 15 -0.09 -1.18 -7.84
C ALA A 15 0.20 -2.44 -8.69
N VAL A 16 1.48 -2.75 -8.93
CA VAL A 16 1.88 -3.98 -9.64
C VAL A 16 1.47 -5.23 -8.85
N SER A 17 1.78 -5.26 -7.55
CA SER A 17 1.42 -6.39 -6.69
C SER A 17 -0.11 -6.59 -6.61
N ASP A 18 -0.87 -5.50 -6.48
CA ASP A 18 -2.33 -5.52 -6.48
C ASP A 18 -2.92 -5.98 -7.82
N PHE A 19 -2.32 -5.58 -8.94
CA PHE A 19 -2.73 -6.02 -10.27
C PHE A 19 -2.50 -7.52 -10.46
N CYS A 20 -1.34 -8.04 -10.06
CA CYS A 20 -1.05 -9.48 -10.06
C CYS A 20 -2.05 -10.25 -9.20
N PHE A 21 -2.38 -9.74 -8.01
CA PHE A 21 -3.39 -10.34 -7.14
C PHE A 21 -4.78 -10.36 -7.81
N ILE A 22 -5.22 -9.26 -8.42
CA ILE A 22 -6.52 -9.18 -9.09
C ILE A 22 -6.58 -10.15 -10.27
N ILE A 23 -5.54 -10.22 -11.12
CA ILE A 23 -5.51 -11.16 -12.25
C ILE A 23 -5.67 -12.59 -11.75
N MET A 24 -4.82 -13.01 -10.81
CA MET A 24 -4.86 -14.38 -10.28
C MET A 24 -6.21 -14.67 -9.62
N SER A 25 -6.71 -13.75 -8.81
CA SER A 25 -7.99 -13.91 -8.13
C SER A 25 -9.17 -13.98 -9.10
N THR A 26 -9.16 -13.18 -10.17
CA THR A 26 -10.23 -13.19 -11.18
C THR A 26 -10.24 -14.53 -11.92
N VAL A 27 -9.07 -15.03 -12.31
CA VAL A 27 -8.94 -16.35 -12.95
C VAL A 27 -9.50 -17.45 -12.03
N ILE A 28 -9.16 -17.42 -10.74
CA ILE A 28 -9.68 -18.37 -9.74
C ILE A 28 -11.21 -18.29 -9.65
N ARG A 29 -11.79 -17.09 -9.61
CA ARG A 29 -13.26 -16.91 -9.51
C ARG A 29 -13.98 -17.33 -10.77
N SER A 30 -13.41 -17.06 -11.94
CA SER A 30 -13.95 -17.54 -13.22
C SER A 30 -14.01 -19.06 -13.27
N PHE A 31 -12.95 -19.76 -12.84
CA PHE A 31 -12.99 -21.22 -12.73
C PHE A 31 -13.98 -21.72 -11.67
N GLY A 32 -14.10 -21.02 -10.54
CA GLY A 32 -15.13 -21.30 -9.53
C GLY A 32 -16.56 -21.18 -10.05
N LEU A 33 -16.82 -20.23 -10.96
CA LEU A 33 -18.14 -20.06 -11.60
C LEU A 33 -18.42 -21.15 -12.63
N ILE A 34 -17.41 -21.55 -13.42
CA ILE A 34 -17.54 -22.66 -14.38
C ILE A 34 -17.91 -23.97 -13.67
N LEU A 35 -17.39 -24.20 -12.45
CA LEU A 35 -17.75 -25.35 -11.61
C LEU A 35 -19.23 -25.42 -11.22
N GLN A 36 -19.99 -24.32 -11.30
CA GLN A 36 -21.44 -24.35 -11.08
C GLN A 36 -22.22 -24.96 -12.26
N PHE A 37 -21.55 -25.18 -13.40
CA PHE A 37 -22.10 -25.80 -14.59
C PHE A 37 -21.41 -27.15 -14.84
N PRO A 38 -21.91 -28.26 -14.25
CA PRO A 38 -21.26 -29.58 -14.31
C PRO A 38 -21.00 -30.08 -15.73
N GLN A 39 -21.79 -29.60 -16.70
CA GLN A 39 -21.72 -29.98 -18.12
C GLN A 39 -20.44 -29.49 -18.84
N ILE A 40 -19.71 -28.53 -18.25
CA ILE A 40 -18.54 -27.87 -18.87
C ILE A 40 -17.23 -28.30 -18.18
N SER A 41 -17.31 -29.12 -17.13
CA SER A 41 -16.15 -29.58 -16.37
C SER A 41 -15.18 -30.39 -17.25
N PRO A 42 -13.95 -29.94 -17.50
CA PRO A 42 -12.97 -30.70 -18.28
C PRO A 42 -12.59 -31.99 -17.57
N ASN A 43 -12.54 -33.11 -18.30
CA ASN A 43 -12.22 -34.43 -17.75
C ASN A 43 -10.74 -34.61 -17.35
N THR A 44 -9.86 -33.66 -17.68
CA THR A 44 -8.40 -33.79 -17.52
C THR A 44 -7.87 -33.25 -16.19
N ILE A 45 -8.48 -32.18 -15.66
CA ILE A 45 -8.06 -31.53 -14.39
C ILE A 45 -9.32 -31.18 -13.60
N ASN A 46 -9.37 -31.60 -12.34
CA ASN A 46 -10.43 -31.17 -11.43
C ASN A 46 -10.28 -29.66 -11.16
N LEU A 47 -11.21 -28.86 -11.69
CA LEU A 47 -11.20 -27.40 -11.56
C LEU A 47 -11.21 -26.95 -10.10
N LYS A 48 -11.83 -27.71 -9.19
CA LYS A 48 -11.85 -27.39 -7.75
C LYS A 48 -10.46 -27.43 -7.14
N ASP A 49 -9.67 -28.41 -7.53
CA ASP A 49 -8.31 -28.56 -7.05
C ASP A 49 -7.38 -27.49 -7.64
N LEU A 50 -7.58 -27.12 -8.91
CA LEU A 50 -6.89 -26.02 -9.56
C LEU A 50 -7.15 -24.68 -8.84
N VAL A 51 -8.41 -24.42 -8.49
CA VAL A 51 -8.82 -23.24 -7.70
C VAL A 51 -8.10 -23.19 -6.35
N ILE A 52 -8.04 -24.32 -5.63
CA ILE A 52 -7.36 -24.43 -4.34
C ILE A 52 -5.86 -24.18 -4.48
N ALA A 53 -5.20 -24.76 -5.50
CA ALA A 53 -3.78 -24.56 -5.73
C ALA A 53 -3.47 -23.09 -6.06
N CYS A 54 -4.18 -22.50 -7.03
CA CYS A 54 -3.98 -21.12 -7.48
C CYS A 54 -4.22 -20.08 -6.36
N PHE A 55 -5.15 -20.36 -5.44
CA PHE A 55 -5.43 -19.50 -4.28
C PHE A 55 -4.17 -19.15 -3.49
N TRP A 56 -3.32 -20.15 -3.19
CA TRP A 56 -2.13 -19.92 -2.36
C TRP A 56 -1.08 -19.03 -3.02
N TYR A 57 -0.96 -19.09 -4.36
CA TYR A 57 -0.11 -18.19 -5.12
C TYR A 57 -0.66 -16.76 -5.15
N SER A 58 -1.98 -16.61 -5.30
CA SER A 58 -2.61 -15.28 -5.24
C SER A 58 -2.33 -14.58 -3.91
N MET A 59 -2.34 -15.33 -2.81
CA MET A 59 -2.11 -14.78 -1.47
C MET A 59 -0.68 -14.25 -1.25
N VAL A 60 0.32 -14.72 -2.02
CA VAL A 60 1.69 -14.15 -1.97
C VAL A 60 1.68 -12.69 -2.41
N PHE A 61 0.97 -12.37 -3.49
CA PHE A 61 0.84 -10.99 -3.97
C PHE A 61 0.01 -10.13 -3.02
N TYR A 62 -1.04 -10.70 -2.40
CA TYR A 62 -1.84 -9.98 -1.40
C TYR A 62 -1.00 -9.54 -0.18
N ASP A 63 -0.24 -10.47 0.40
CA ASP A 63 0.63 -10.19 1.56
C ASP A 63 1.77 -9.25 1.19
N THR A 64 2.33 -9.38 -0.02
CA THR A 64 3.34 -8.47 -0.55
C THR A 64 2.78 -7.04 -0.62
N SER A 65 1.58 -6.86 -1.17
CA SER A 65 0.90 -5.56 -1.20
C SER A 65 0.69 -5.01 0.21
N MET A 66 0.27 -5.85 1.16
CA MET A 66 0.10 -5.44 2.56
C MET A 66 1.41 -4.90 3.15
N LEU A 67 2.51 -5.63 3.04
CA LEU A 67 3.79 -5.19 3.61
C LEU A 67 4.40 -3.98 2.86
N ILE A 68 4.17 -3.83 1.56
CA ILE A 68 4.53 -2.61 0.83
C ILE A 68 3.75 -1.40 1.35
N ARG A 69 2.45 -1.56 1.69
CA ARG A 69 1.66 -0.48 2.32
C ARG A 69 2.23 -0.09 3.68
N VAL A 70 2.58 -1.09 4.49
CA VAL A 70 3.23 -0.88 5.80
C VAL A 70 4.53 -0.09 5.63
N TYR A 71 5.42 -0.56 4.75
CA TYR A 71 6.67 0.13 4.42
C TYR A 71 6.42 1.58 3.97
N THR A 72 5.46 1.80 3.08
CA THR A 72 5.13 3.12 2.55
C THR A 72 4.62 4.05 3.64
N ALA A 73 3.73 3.58 4.51
CA ALA A 73 3.17 4.35 5.62
C ALA A 73 4.26 4.77 6.62
N VAL A 74 5.10 3.82 7.05
CA VAL A 74 6.23 4.09 7.96
C VAL A 74 7.22 5.05 7.32
N SER A 75 7.61 4.81 6.07
CA SER A 75 8.52 5.69 5.33
C SER A 75 7.99 7.13 5.29
N ARG A 76 6.69 7.33 5.01
CA ARG A 76 6.11 8.69 5.01
C ARG A 76 6.06 9.30 6.40
N ALA A 77 5.67 8.54 7.42
CA ALA A 77 5.62 9.01 8.79
C ALA A 77 7.02 9.45 9.27
N CYS A 78 8.06 8.64 9.01
CA CYS A 78 9.44 8.95 9.35
C CYS A 78 9.96 10.19 8.60
N CYS A 79 9.71 10.28 7.29
CA CYS A 79 10.13 11.45 6.49
C CYS A 79 9.48 12.76 6.95
N VAL A 80 8.27 12.72 7.54
CA VAL A 80 7.63 13.91 8.12
C VAL A 80 8.11 14.17 9.55
N ALA A 81 8.27 13.12 10.36
CA ALA A 81 8.63 13.25 11.76
C ALA A 81 10.10 13.65 11.98
N ILE A 82 11.01 13.16 11.13
CA ILE A 82 12.46 13.29 11.30
C ILE A 82 13.11 13.64 9.95
N PRO A 83 13.04 14.90 9.50
CA PRO A 83 13.55 15.29 8.18
C PRO A 83 15.08 15.29 8.06
N LEU A 84 15.81 15.47 9.17
CA LEU A 84 17.27 15.74 9.16
C LEU A 84 18.15 14.47 9.09
N THR A 85 17.72 13.35 9.65
CA THR A 85 18.50 12.09 9.62
C THR A 85 18.14 11.18 8.44
N PHE A 86 16.97 11.36 7.82
CA PHE A 86 16.41 10.38 6.88
C PHE A 86 16.50 10.73 5.39
N LYS A 87 17.12 11.87 5.03
CA LYS A 87 17.29 12.27 3.62
C LYS A 87 18.09 11.24 2.80
N ASN A 88 18.95 10.46 3.46
CA ASN A 88 19.79 9.44 2.83
C ASN A 88 19.28 8.00 3.02
N VAL A 89 18.27 7.77 3.88
CA VAL A 89 17.78 6.42 4.19
C VAL A 89 16.76 5.94 3.16
N PHE A 90 15.85 6.82 2.70
CA PHE A 90 14.77 6.46 1.78
C PHE A 90 15.09 6.83 0.32
N THR A 91 16.22 6.35 -0.19
CA THR A 91 16.59 6.48 -1.61
C THR A 91 15.79 5.49 -2.48
N ASN A 92 15.77 5.71 -3.79
CA ASN A 92 15.13 4.79 -4.74
C ASN A 92 15.74 3.38 -4.67
N LYS A 93 17.06 3.28 -4.51
CA LYS A 93 17.76 1.99 -4.37
C LYS A 93 17.29 1.25 -3.11
N ALA A 94 17.25 1.96 -1.97
CA ALA A 94 16.73 1.39 -0.72
C ALA A 94 15.28 0.91 -0.87
N ALA A 95 14.42 1.67 -1.54
CA ALA A 95 13.04 1.27 -1.79
C ALA A 95 12.92 -0.01 -2.63
N VAL A 96 13.70 -0.16 -3.71
CA VAL A 96 13.73 -1.40 -4.52
C VAL A 96 14.19 -2.58 -3.68
N VAL A 97 15.30 -2.42 -2.93
CA VAL A 97 15.84 -3.47 -2.06
C VAL A 97 14.82 -3.85 -0.98
N SER A 98 14.20 -2.88 -0.30
CA SER A 98 13.17 -3.15 0.71
C SER A 98 11.99 -3.92 0.13
N VAL A 99 11.49 -3.55 -1.05
CA VAL A 99 10.39 -4.27 -1.71
C VAL A 99 10.80 -5.69 -2.11
N GLY A 100 12.03 -5.87 -2.62
CA GLY A 100 12.57 -7.19 -2.94
C GLY A 100 12.67 -8.09 -1.71
N VAL A 101 13.19 -7.57 -0.60
CA VAL A 101 13.26 -8.28 0.69
C VAL A 101 11.87 -8.63 1.20
N ILE A 102 10.90 -7.71 1.09
CA ILE A 102 9.50 -7.97 1.45
C ILE A 102 8.94 -9.15 0.65
N PHE A 103 9.11 -9.15 -0.67
CA PHE A 103 8.60 -10.22 -1.53
C PHE A 103 9.23 -11.58 -1.19
N ILE A 104 10.55 -11.63 -0.98
CA ILE A 104 11.26 -12.85 -0.59
C ILE A 104 10.78 -13.34 0.78
N ALA A 105 10.66 -12.44 1.77
CA ALA A 105 10.18 -12.80 3.11
C ALA A 105 8.76 -13.37 3.07
N VAL A 106 7.85 -12.77 2.29
CA VAL A 106 6.51 -13.30 2.08
C VAL A 106 6.57 -14.68 1.42
N LEU A 107 7.35 -14.84 0.35
CA LEU A 107 7.47 -16.11 -0.36
C LEU A 107 7.94 -17.22 0.59
N VAL A 108 9.00 -16.97 1.37
CA VAL A 108 9.52 -17.89 2.40
C VAL A 108 8.46 -18.24 3.43
N SER A 109 7.71 -17.25 3.94
CA SER A 109 6.62 -17.48 4.89
C SER A 109 5.47 -18.34 4.34
N ARG A 110 5.35 -18.43 3.00
CA ARG A 110 4.33 -19.22 2.31
C ARG A 110 4.84 -20.57 1.82
N VAL A 111 6.16 -20.83 1.83
CA VAL A 111 6.76 -22.10 1.40
C VAL A 111 6.06 -23.31 2.01
N PRO A 112 5.82 -23.40 3.34
CA PRO A 112 5.20 -24.59 3.93
C PRO A 112 3.85 -24.95 3.29
N MET A 113 3.05 -23.95 2.92
CA MET A 113 1.78 -24.19 2.23
C MET A 113 1.97 -24.54 0.76
N LEU A 114 2.92 -23.91 0.07
CA LEU A 114 3.19 -24.16 -1.35
C LEU A 114 3.75 -25.56 -1.60
N VAL A 115 4.61 -26.09 -0.72
CA VAL A 115 5.17 -27.45 -0.88
C VAL A 115 4.27 -28.56 -0.32
N SER A 116 3.23 -28.21 0.46
CA SER A 116 2.30 -29.20 1.04
C SER A 116 1.26 -29.75 0.05
N GLN A 117 1.29 -29.30 -1.20
CA GLN A 117 0.30 -29.62 -2.22
C GLN A 117 0.90 -29.57 -3.63
N GLY A 118 0.29 -30.28 -4.56
CA GLY A 118 0.71 -30.23 -5.97
C GLY A 118 -0.17 -31.09 -6.87
N PHE A 119 0.25 -31.26 -8.11
CA PHE A 119 -0.39 -32.12 -9.09
C PHE A 119 0.55 -33.23 -9.54
N TYR A 120 0.01 -34.42 -9.74
CA TYR A 120 0.72 -35.55 -10.34
C TYR A 120 -0.13 -36.17 -11.45
N GLY A 121 0.51 -36.60 -12.54
CA GLY A 121 -0.16 -37.20 -13.69
C GLY A 121 -0.45 -38.68 -13.44
N VAL A 122 -1.71 -39.08 -13.62
CA VAL A 122 -2.16 -40.48 -13.57
C VAL A 122 -2.87 -40.81 -14.87
N VAL A 123 -2.48 -41.91 -15.50
CA VAL A 123 -3.16 -42.39 -16.72
C VAL A 123 -4.42 -43.15 -16.31
N ASP A 124 -5.58 -42.64 -16.71
CA ASP A 124 -6.84 -43.35 -16.56
C ASP A 124 -6.91 -44.48 -17.59
N ARG A 125 -6.87 -45.73 -17.12
CA ARG A 125 -6.90 -46.93 -17.97
C ARG A 125 -8.23 -47.12 -18.69
N ALA A 126 -9.33 -46.54 -18.19
CA ALA A 126 -10.64 -46.68 -18.82
C ALA A 126 -10.79 -45.76 -20.04
N THR A 127 -10.19 -44.57 -20.00
CA THR A 127 -10.33 -43.56 -21.07
C THR A 127 -9.04 -43.30 -21.85
N ASN A 128 -7.90 -43.92 -21.49
CA ASN A 128 -6.57 -43.66 -22.05
C ASN A 128 -6.18 -42.16 -22.06
N VAL A 129 -6.62 -41.42 -21.04
CA VAL A 129 -6.32 -39.99 -20.88
C VAL A 129 -5.48 -39.81 -19.61
N THR A 130 -4.40 -39.03 -19.72
CA THR A 130 -3.63 -38.59 -18.55
C THR A 130 -4.41 -37.53 -17.79
N ARG A 131 -4.79 -37.84 -16.55
CA ARG A 131 -5.48 -36.93 -15.62
C ARG A 131 -4.50 -36.40 -14.59
N PHE A 132 -4.61 -35.11 -14.25
CA PHE A 132 -3.83 -34.54 -13.15
C PHE A 132 -4.63 -34.64 -11.87
N LEU A 133 -4.14 -35.44 -10.93
CA LEU A 133 -4.71 -35.55 -9.59
C LEU A 133 -4.00 -34.61 -8.65
N PHE A 134 -4.78 -33.95 -7.80
CA PHE A 134 -4.27 -33.12 -6.74
C PHE A 134 -3.89 -33.97 -5.55
N TYR A 135 -2.68 -33.77 -5.04
CA TYR A 135 -2.23 -34.43 -3.82
C TYR A 135 -2.01 -33.41 -2.71
N THR A 136 -2.22 -33.88 -1.48
CA THR A 136 -1.89 -33.14 -0.26
C THR A 136 -0.96 -33.98 0.60
N THR A 137 0.12 -33.38 1.06
CA THR A 137 1.07 -34.02 1.98
C THR A 137 0.46 -34.11 3.39
N PRO A 138 0.78 -35.13 4.20
CA PRO A 138 0.33 -35.22 5.60
C PRO A 138 0.70 -34.00 6.47
N LEU A 139 1.71 -33.22 6.07
CA LEU A 139 2.14 -31.99 6.73
C LEU A 139 1.19 -30.80 6.49
N ARG A 140 0.26 -30.88 5.53
CA ARG A 140 -0.63 -29.78 5.14
C ARG A 140 -1.43 -29.17 6.31
N PRO A 141 -2.03 -29.94 7.24
CA PRO A 141 -2.76 -29.36 8.36
C PRO A 141 -1.85 -28.50 9.25
N THR A 142 -0.64 -28.98 9.53
CA THR A 142 0.37 -28.25 10.30
C THR A 142 0.84 -26.99 9.55
N ALA A 143 1.10 -27.10 8.24
CA ALA A 143 1.45 -25.94 7.41
C ALA A 143 0.33 -24.89 7.37
N GLN A 144 -0.92 -25.32 7.34
CA GLN A 144 -2.08 -24.43 7.36
C GLN A 144 -2.23 -23.75 8.72
N ALA A 145 -2.05 -24.49 9.82
CA ALA A 145 -2.05 -23.92 11.16
C ALA A 145 -0.96 -22.84 11.31
N ILE A 146 0.26 -23.12 10.86
CA ILE A 146 1.37 -22.14 10.85
C ILE A 146 0.99 -20.92 10.01
N ASN A 147 0.43 -21.10 8.82
CA ASN A 147 0.00 -19.99 7.96
C ASN A 147 -1.08 -19.13 8.63
N ASP A 148 -2.06 -19.78 9.25
CA ASP A 148 -3.14 -19.10 9.94
C ASP A 148 -2.61 -18.32 11.15
N ILE A 149 -1.62 -18.84 11.88
CA ILE A 149 -1.06 -18.18 13.09
C ILE A 149 -0.18 -17.00 12.68
N LEU A 150 0.80 -17.27 11.82
CA LEU A 150 1.81 -16.28 11.47
C LEU A 150 1.24 -15.25 10.50
N ASN A 151 0.80 -15.67 9.32
CA ASN A 151 0.47 -14.74 8.23
C ASN A 151 -0.89 -14.09 8.42
N ARG A 152 -1.93 -14.91 8.67
CA ARG A 152 -3.31 -14.41 8.81
C ARG A 152 -3.56 -13.64 10.11
N ASN A 153 -2.79 -13.89 11.15
CA ASN A 153 -2.96 -13.22 12.45
C ASN A 153 -1.78 -12.31 12.80
N ILE A 154 -0.63 -12.85 13.20
CA ILE A 154 0.47 -12.05 13.75
C ILE A 154 0.92 -10.95 12.78
N VAL A 155 1.21 -11.31 11.53
CA VAL A 155 1.66 -10.36 10.50
C VAL A 155 0.55 -9.38 10.15
N THR A 156 -0.69 -9.84 9.99
CA THR A 156 -1.80 -8.97 9.58
C THR A 156 -2.20 -7.96 10.67
N TRP A 157 -2.34 -8.39 11.92
CA TRP A 157 -2.59 -7.48 13.04
C TRP A 157 -1.43 -6.53 13.30
N GLY A 158 -0.20 -7.03 13.21
CA GLY A 158 1.01 -6.20 13.28
C GLY A 158 1.06 -5.14 12.18
N ALA A 159 0.70 -5.50 10.95
CA ALA A 159 0.62 -4.58 9.82
C ALA A 159 -0.43 -3.47 10.04
N ILE A 160 -1.63 -3.83 10.50
CA ILE A 160 -2.68 -2.85 10.83
C ILE A 160 -2.20 -1.91 11.93
N GLY A 161 -1.63 -2.45 13.02
CA GLY A 161 -1.09 -1.66 14.13
C GLY A 161 0.00 -0.68 13.68
N LEU A 162 0.97 -1.14 12.89
CA LEU A 162 2.07 -0.30 12.41
C LEU A 162 1.57 0.81 11.47
N VAL A 163 0.59 0.51 10.61
CA VAL A 163 -0.04 1.52 9.75
C VAL A 163 -0.81 2.54 10.59
N LEU A 164 -1.58 2.12 11.60
CA LEU A 164 -2.30 3.03 12.51
C LEU A 164 -1.35 3.99 13.24
N VAL A 165 -0.24 3.46 13.79
CA VAL A 165 0.79 4.29 14.45
C VAL A 165 1.39 5.28 13.45
N SER A 166 1.71 4.81 12.24
CA SER A 166 2.27 5.67 11.18
C SER A 166 1.31 6.78 10.78
N LEU A 167 0.02 6.48 10.64
CA LEU A 167 -1.02 7.46 10.35
C LEU A 167 -1.16 8.49 11.47
N PHE A 168 -1.12 8.06 12.72
CA PHE A 168 -1.17 8.95 13.87
C PHE A 168 0.02 9.93 13.88
N VAL A 169 1.24 9.40 13.74
CA VAL A 169 2.48 10.21 13.66
C VAL A 169 2.41 11.20 12.51
N LEU A 170 2.01 10.72 11.33
CA LEU A 170 1.91 11.54 10.12
C LEU A 170 0.89 12.67 10.28
N LYS A 171 -0.31 12.36 10.80
CA LYS A 171 -1.37 13.35 11.07
C LYS A 171 -0.89 14.38 12.09
N TYR A 172 -0.35 13.94 13.22
CA TYR A 172 0.08 14.81 14.30
C TYR A 172 1.16 15.79 13.84
N LYS A 173 2.22 15.28 13.19
CA LYS A 173 3.33 16.11 12.72
C LYS A 173 2.91 17.06 11.60
N LEU A 174 2.00 16.63 10.72
CA LEU A 174 1.46 17.50 9.67
C LEU A 174 0.64 18.67 10.24
N VAL A 175 -0.21 18.41 11.24
CA VAL A 175 -1.00 19.45 11.92
C VAL A 175 -0.09 20.39 12.70
N SER A 176 0.90 19.87 13.43
CA SER A 176 1.87 20.69 14.16
C SER A 176 2.64 21.62 13.21
N ALA A 177 3.12 21.10 12.07
CA ALA A 177 3.82 21.91 11.08
C ALA A 177 2.90 22.96 10.43
N ALA A 178 1.62 22.64 10.20
CA ALA A 178 0.65 23.59 9.67
C ALA A 178 0.33 24.72 10.65
N ARG A 179 0.15 24.40 11.95
CA ARG A 179 -0.08 25.40 13.01
C ARG A 179 1.10 26.35 13.17
N PHE A 180 2.33 25.82 13.17
CA PHE A 180 3.54 26.64 13.22
C PHE A 180 3.63 27.61 12.04
N ARG A 181 3.35 27.12 10.81
CA ARG A 181 3.31 27.99 9.62
C ARG A 181 2.21 29.05 9.68
N TYR A 182 1.07 28.74 10.29
CA TYR A 182 -0.02 29.71 10.47
C TYR A 182 0.38 30.81 11.46
N GLN A 183 1.00 30.45 12.59
CA GLN A 183 1.50 31.41 13.58
C GLN A 183 2.56 32.36 12.99
N LEU A 184 3.47 31.85 12.15
CA LEU A 184 4.46 32.70 11.48
C LEU A 184 3.82 33.71 10.52
N LYS A 185 2.76 33.32 9.80
CA LYS A 185 2.03 34.24 8.91
C LYS A 185 1.24 35.29 9.68
N ALA A 186 0.61 34.91 10.80
CA ALA A 186 -0.09 35.86 11.66
C ALA A 186 0.87 36.91 12.23
N GLY A 187 2.02 36.49 12.80
CA GLY A 187 3.02 37.41 13.35
C GLY A 187 3.69 38.34 12.32
N GLN A 188 3.85 37.91 11.06
CA GLN A 188 4.32 38.80 9.99
C GLN A 188 3.30 39.89 9.62
N THR A 189 2.01 39.63 9.79
CA THR A 189 0.94 40.59 9.46
C THR A 189 0.84 41.69 10.54
N ASP A 190 1.13 41.35 11.80
CA ASP A 190 1.13 42.30 12.91
C ASP A 190 2.35 43.22 12.89
N VAL A 191 3.53 42.72 12.50
CA VAL A 191 4.74 43.55 12.31
C VAL A 191 4.61 44.48 11.10
N ALA A 192 3.93 44.06 10.03
CA ALA A 192 3.65 44.91 8.88
C ALA A 192 2.65 46.05 9.18
N LYS A 193 1.76 45.86 10.16
CA LYS A 193 0.83 46.89 10.65
C LYS A 193 1.47 47.87 11.64
N PHE A 194 2.56 47.48 12.31
CA PHE A 194 3.29 48.30 13.29
C PHE A 194 4.46 49.12 12.70
N SER A 195 4.45 49.43 11.39
CA SER A 195 5.35 50.43 10.81
C SER A 195 4.61 51.72 10.47
N PRO A 196 4.29 52.60 11.45
CA PRO A 196 4.08 54.00 11.16
C PRO A 196 5.45 54.66 10.98
N ARG A 197 5.70 55.02 9.73
CA ARG A 197 6.43 56.21 9.27
C ARG A 197 6.71 57.24 10.39
N GLN A 198 7.85 57.16 11.08
CA GLN A 198 8.37 58.31 11.83
C GLN A 198 9.90 58.29 11.89
N LYS A 199 10.50 59.27 11.20
CA LYS A 199 11.91 59.67 11.36
C LYS A 199 12.02 60.51 12.62
N SER A 200 12.80 60.09 13.63
CA SER A 200 13.69 60.97 14.40
C SER A 200 14.41 60.24 15.55
N HIS A 201 15.72 60.48 15.61
CA HIS A 201 16.65 60.56 16.75
C HIS A 201 16.76 59.43 17.80
N LEU A 202 17.96 58.83 17.79
CA LEU A 202 18.76 58.29 18.90
C LEU A 202 18.15 58.25 20.32
N GLN A 203 18.09 57.06 20.92
CA GLN A 203 18.72 56.82 22.23
C GLN A 203 19.03 55.33 22.48
N LYS A 204 20.23 55.09 23.03
CA LYS A 204 20.81 53.79 23.43
C LYS A 204 20.16 53.24 24.72
N SER A 205 20.34 51.92 24.94
CA SER A 205 20.28 51.14 26.21
C SER A 205 19.15 50.08 26.18
N ASN A 206 19.40 48.79 25.92
CA ASN A 206 20.06 47.71 26.68
C ASN A 206 19.07 46.78 27.43
N VAL A 207 19.10 45.50 27.01
CA VAL A 207 18.88 44.26 27.78
C VAL A 207 17.42 43.88 28.10
N ILE A 208 16.94 42.82 27.45
CA ILE A 208 16.67 41.50 28.08
C ILE A 208 16.90 40.41 27.01
N LYS A 209 17.82 39.50 27.33
CA LYS A 209 18.23 38.34 26.53
C LYS A 209 17.13 37.25 26.57
N ARG A 210 16.70 36.74 25.41
CA ARG A 210 16.18 35.36 25.27
C ARG A 210 16.74 34.70 24.00
N THR A 211 17.80 33.93 24.26
CA THR A 211 18.21 32.66 23.66
C THR A 211 18.00 32.46 22.16
N HIS A 212 19.12 32.47 21.46
CA HIS A 212 19.31 32.07 20.07
C HIS A 212 18.71 30.71 19.73
N ILE A 213 17.71 30.70 18.85
CA ILE A 213 17.58 29.65 17.83
C ILE A 213 17.80 30.37 16.49
N ARG A 214 19.00 30.24 15.93
CA ARG A 214 19.31 30.67 14.56
C ARG A 214 18.51 29.81 13.60
N PHE A 215 17.29 30.23 13.29
CA PHE A 215 16.70 29.88 12.00
C PHE A 215 17.34 30.78 10.95
N TYR A 216 17.90 30.16 9.91
CA TYR A 216 18.31 30.81 8.68
C TYR A 216 17.18 31.73 8.21
N GLY A 217 17.31 33.01 8.53
CA GLY A 217 16.48 34.06 7.98
C GLY A 217 16.74 34.08 6.48
N ALA A 218 15.74 33.70 5.70
CA ALA A 218 15.62 34.15 4.33
C ALA A 218 15.64 35.68 4.38
N LYS A 219 16.82 36.27 4.15
CA LYS A 219 16.94 37.68 3.77
C LYS A 219 15.97 37.88 2.62
N THR A 220 15.02 38.81 2.77
CA THR A 220 14.27 39.39 1.66
C THR A 220 15.26 40.13 0.75
N ARG A 221 15.97 39.35 -0.07
CA ARG A 221 16.76 39.85 -1.19
C ARG A 221 15.75 40.19 -2.27
N LYS A 222 15.71 41.45 -2.74
CA LYS A 222 15.04 41.77 -4.01
C LYS A 222 15.54 40.75 -5.04
N PRO A 223 14.66 40.09 -5.84
CA PRO A 223 15.10 39.12 -6.82
C PRO A 223 15.87 39.86 -7.92
N SER A 224 17.18 39.92 -7.79
CA SER A 224 18.07 40.12 -8.93
C SER A 224 18.35 38.75 -9.52
N THR A 225 18.29 38.67 -10.86
CA THR A 225 18.57 37.52 -11.74
C THR A 225 17.57 36.34 -11.75
N GLY A 226 17.19 35.92 -12.97
CA GLY A 226 16.20 34.87 -13.25
C GLY A 226 16.51 33.46 -12.69
N ASN A 227 17.72 33.23 -12.19
CA ASN A 227 18.11 31.97 -11.54
C ASN A 227 17.49 31.80 -10.14
N ASP A 228 17.29 32.90 -9.39
CA ASP A 228 16.68 32.84 -8.05
C ASP A 228 15.17 32.56 -8.14
N VAL A 229 14.51 33.08 -9.18
CA VAL A 229 13.07 32.84 -9.45
C VAL A 229 12.82 31.38 -9.83
N ASN A 230 13.68 30.80 -10.68
CA ASN A 230 13.60 29.39 -11.06
C ASN A 230 13.83 28.44 -9.86
N THR A 231 14.74 28.80 -8.96
CA THR A 231 15.04 28.01 -7.76
C THR A 231 13.87 28.01 -6.77
N LEU A 232 13.30 29.19 -6.51
CA LEU A 232 12.13 29.35 -5.65
C LEU A 232 10.90 28.63 -6.22
N TYR A 233 10.66 28.76 -7.53
CA TYR A 233 9.57 28.05 -8.21
C TYR A 233 9.71 26.53 -8.05
N LYS A 234 10.92 25.99 -8.23
CA LYS A 234 11.20 24.56 -8.07
C LYS A 234 10.93 24.08 -6.64
N GLU A 235 11.28 24.85 -5.62
CA GLU A 235 11.05 24.54 -4.21
C GLU A 235 9.56 24.55 -3.82
N VAL A 236 8.80 25.54 -4.31
CA VAL A 236 7.35 25.63 -4.11
C VAL A 236 6.63 24.45 -4.76
N VAL A 237 7.00 24.11 -6.00
CA VAL A 237 6.44 22.96 -6.74
C VAL A 237 6.76 21.63 -6.04
N LEU A 238 7.99 21.45 -5.56
CA LEU A 238 8.40 20.26 -4.80
C LEU A 238 7.60 20.09 -3.50
N THR A 239 7.39 21.20 -2.77
CA THR A 239 6.60 21.21 -1.53
C THR A 239 5.13 20.84 -1.79
N GLY A 240 4.54 21.36 -2.88
CA GLY A 240 3.18 21.02 -3.29
C GLY A 240 3.02 19.54 -3.64
N ARG A 241 3.95 18.98 -4.42
CA ARG A 241 3.97 17.55 -4.77
C ARG A 241 4.12 16.66 -3.54
N TYR A 242 5.00 17.03 -2.61
CA TYR A 242 5.18 16.30 -1.37
C TYR A 242 3.88 16.19 -0.55
N ARG A 243 3.17 17.31 -0.39
CA ARG A 243 1.87 17.34 0.30
C ARG A 243 0.84 16.44 -0.39
N GLN A 244 0.84 16.45 -1.72
CA GLN A 244 -0.05 15.64 -2.52
C GLN A 244 0.20 14.13 -2.27
N VAL A 245 1.47 13.72 -2.25
CA VAL A 245 1.86 12.33 -1.96
C VAL A 245 1.50 11.90 -0.54
N VAL A 246 1.69 12.77 0.46
CA VAL A 246 1.30 12.47 1.85
C VAL A 246 -0.22 12.22 1.94
N LYS A 247 -1.04 13.03 1.27
CA LYS A 247 -2.50 12.81 1.21
C LYS A 247 -2.87 11.46 0.61
N VAL A 248 -2.19 11.06 -0.46
CA VAL A 248 -2.40 9.75 -1.11
C VAL A 248 -2.17 8.62 -0.12
N VAL A 249 -1.02 8.64 0.56
CA VAL A 249 -0.65 7.56 1.48
C VAL A 249 -1.64 7.48 2.63
N LEU A 250 -2.11 8.61 3.16
CA LEU A 250 -3.18 8.63 4.17
C LEU A 250 -4.45 7.93 3.68
N ILE A 251 -4.94 8.27 2.48
CA ILE A 251 -6.17 7.70 1.91
C ILE A 251 -6.02 6.18 1.69
N VAL A 252 -4.93 5.77 1.04
CA VAL A 252 -4.65 4.35 0.75
C VAL A 252 -4.53 3.53 2.04
N SER A 253 -3.88 4.07 3.07
CA SER A 253 -3.74 3.39 4.36
C SER A 253 -5.07 3.24 5.11
N VAL A 254 -5.94 4.26 5.07
CA VAL A 254 -7.28 4.17 5.69
C VAL A 254 -8.12 3.10 5.00
N ILE A 255 -8.13 3.09 3.66
CA ILE A 255 -8.85 2.10 2.87
C ILE A 255 -8.33 0.69 3.15
N PHE A 256 -7.01 0.54 3.21
CA PHE A 256 -6.39 -0.73 3.58
C PHE A 256 -6.90 -1.24 4.94
N ILE A 257 -6.90 -0.40 5.98
CA ILE A 257 -7.40 -0.81 7.30
C ILE A 257 -8.85 -1.29 7.21
N VAL A 258 -9.73 -0.49 6.62
CA VAL A 258 -11.16 -0.82 6.52
C VAL A 258 -11.38 -2.11 5.74
N CYS A 259 -10.71 -2.27 4.60
CA CYS A 259 -10.88 -3.42 3.71
C CYS A 259 -10.21 -4.70 4.23
N THR A 260 -9.22 -4.60 5.13
CA THR A 260 -8.55 -5.77 5.71
C THR A 260 -9.26 -6.29 6.98
N LEU A 261 -10.07 -5.47 7.66
CA LEU A 261 -10.82 -5.89 8.86
C LEU A 261 -11.72 -7.12 8.66
N PRO A 262 -12.50 -7.26 7.57
CA PRO A 262 -13.30 -8.47 7.36
C PRO A 262 -12.45 -9.75 7.34
N SER A 263 -11.24 -9.68 6.77
CA SER A 263 -10.29 -10.80 6.73
C SER A 263 -9.84 -11.22 8.14
N THR A 264 -9.47 -10.24 8.95
CA THR A 264 -8.92 -10.51 10.29
C THR A 264 -9.99 -11.02 11.23
N ILE A 265 -11.19 -10.44 11.18
CA ILE A 265 -12.35 -10.91 11.96
C ILE A 265 -12.66 -12.37 11.61
N THR A 266 -12.76 -12.69 10.32
CA THR A 266 -13.01 -14.07 9.87
C THR A 266 -11.92 -15.02 10.36
N SER A 267 -10.65 -14.61 10.29
CA SER A 267 -9.51 -15.43 10.74
C SER A 267 -9.50 -15.68 12.25
N VAL A 268 -9.98 -14.72 13.05
CA VAL A 268 -10.14 -14.88 14.51
C VAL A 268 -11.33 -15.80 14.83
N VAL A 269 -12.48 -15.62 14.16
CA VAL A 269 -13.67 -16.45 14.36
C VAL A 269 -13.38 -17.92 14.05
N ARG A 270 -12.66 -18.20 12.96
CA ARG A 270 -12.23 -19.57 12.59
C ARG A 270 -11.41 -20.26 13.69
N ARG A 271 -10.69 -19.50 14.52
CA ARG A 271 -9.90 -20.05 15.64
C ARG A 271 -10.73 -20.29 16.88
N LEU A 272 -11.62 -19.36 17.19
CA LEU A 272 -12.49 -19.46 18.36
C LEU A 272 -13.56 -20.53 18.18
N LYS A 273 -13.95 -20.80 16.93
CA LYS A 273 -14.96 -21.81 16.55
C LYS A 273 -14.41 -22.69 15.43
N PRO A 274 -13.81 -23.85 15.76
CA PRO A 274 -13.32 -24.80 14.75
C PRO A 274 -14.41 -25.28 13.78
N GLU A 275 -15.68 -25.29 14.21
CA GLU A 275 -16.86 -25.59 13.37
C GLU A 275 -17.12 -24.52 12.30
N PHE A 276 -16.51 -23.34 12.41
CA PHE A 276 -16.55 -22.29 11.40
C PHE A 276 -15.48 -22.53 10.34
N ASN A 277 -15.52 -23.70 9.69
CA ASN A 277 -14.53 -24.10 8.69
C ASN A 277 -15.22 -24.82 7.52
N ILE A 278 -14.52 -24.96 6.40
CA ILE A 278 -15.06 -25.62 5.19
C ILE A 278 -15.36 -27.09 5.54
N GLY A 279 -16.55 -27.58 5.16
CA GLY A 279 -16.99 -28.95 5.45
C GLY A 279 -17.61 -29.14 6.85
N PHE A 280 -17.81 -28.07 7.61
CA PHE A 280 -18.45 -28.10 8.92
C PHE A 280 -19.77 -27.32 8.97
N ARG A 281 -20.45 -27.36 10.11
CA ARG A 281 -21.82 -26.85 10.33
C ARG A 281 -22.06 -25.41 9.84
N TYR A 282 -21.07 -24.52 9.92
CA TYR A 282 -21.23 -23.11 9.55
C TYR A 282 -20.63 -22.76 8.16
N GLU A 283 -20.45 -23.75 7.28
CA GLU A 283 -19.85 -23.54 5.95
C GLU A 283 -20.53 -22.41 5.15
N ASN A 284 -21.86 -22.37 5.10
CA ASN A 284 -22.60 -21.33 4.37
C ASN A 284 -22.32 -19.92 4.92
N VAL A 285 -22.21 -19.78 6.24
CA VAL A 285 -21.88 -18.50 6.88
C VAL A 285 -20.43 -18.13 6.60
N LEU A 286 -19.50 -19.09 6.67
CA LEU A 286 -18.10 -18.88 6.29
C LEU A 286 -17.96 -18.43 4.84
N LEU A 287 -18.72 -19.01 3.91
CA LEU A 287 -18.73 -18.60 2.49
C LEU A 287 -19.21 -17.16 2.33
N LEU A 288 -20.27 -16.75 3.04
CA LEU A 288 -20.74 -15.37 3.04
C LEU A 288 -19.66 -14.40 3.52
N PHE A 289 -19.01 -14.69 4.66
CA PHE A 289 -17.92 -13.87 5.19
C PHE A 289 -16.72 -13.83 4.24
N THR A 290 -16.42 -14.95 3.59
CA THR A 290 -15.35 -15.05 2.59
C THR A 290 -15.64 -14.14 1.40
N ASN A 291 -16.88 -14.12 0.88
CA ASN A 291 -17.27 -13.21 -0.20
C ASN A 291 -17.16 -11.73 0.18
N VAL A 292 -17.55 -11.37 1.41
CA VAL A 292 -17.39 -10.00 1.92
C VAL A 292 -15.91 -9.62 2.01
N TYR A 293 -15.08 -10.53 2.52
CA TYR A 293 -13.63 -10.38 2.58
C TYR A 293 -13.00 -10.21 1.19
N ASP A 294 -13.38 -11.04 0.22
CA ASP A 294 -12.84 -11.01 -1.13
C ASP A 294 -13.21 -9.70 -1.83
N THR A 295 -14.49 -9.31 -1.74
CA THR A 295 -14.98 -8.03 -2.30
C THR A 295 -14.23 -6.85 -1.71
N SER A 296 -14.04 -6.84 -0.38
CA SER A 296 -13.26 -5.81 0.30
C SER A 296 -11.80 -5.77 -0.18
N SER A 297 -11.20 -6.94 -0.41
CA SER A 297 -9.85 -7.07 -0.92
C SER A 297 -9.72 -6.55 -2.36
N TYR A 298 -10.71 -6.79 -3.22
CA TYR A 298 -10.74 -6.22 -4.57
C TYR A 298 -10.86 -4.70 -4.56
N ILE A 299 -11.73 -4.14 -3.71
CA ILE A 299 -11.83 -2.69 -3.53
C ILE A 299 -10.48 -2.10 -3.13
N ASN A 300 -9.80 -2.70 -2.15
CA ASN A 300 -8.49 -2.26 -1.67
C ASN A 300 -7.42 -2.24 -2.79
N CYS A 301 -7.43 -3.24 -3.67
CA CYS A 301 -6.50 -3.33 -4.79
C CYS A 301 -6.84 -2.34 -5.92
N CYS A 302 -8.12 -2.16 -6.24
CA CYS A 302 -8.57 -1.24 -7.29
C CYS A 302 -8.27 0.24 -7.00
N VAL A 303 -8.39 0.65 -5.73
CA VAL A 303 -8.15 2.03 -5.31
C VAL A 303 -6.72 2.49 -5.66
N ASN A 304 -5.73 1.60 -5.56
CA ASN A 304 -4.33 1.97 -5.79
C ASN A 304 -4.05 2.34 -7.25
N VAL A 305 -4.72 1.70 -8.20
CA VAL A 305 -4.66 2.06 -9.62
C VAL A 305 -5.31 3.41 -9.88
N LEU A 306 -6.49 3.67 -9.29
CA LEU A 306 -7.20 4.94 -9.42
C LEU A 306 -6.39 6.10 -8.82
N VAL A 307 -5.79 5.87 -7.67
CA VAL A 307 -4.86 6.80 -7.02
C VAL A 307 -3.65 7.03 -7.93
N TYR A 308 -3.02 5.98 -8.47
CA TYR A 308 -1.88 6.18 -9.36
C TYR A 308 -2.25 6.99 -10.62
N TYR A 309 -3.43 6.75 -11.19
CA TYR A 309 -3.98 7.49 -12.32
C TYR A 309 -4.26 8.97 -12.01
N HIS A 310 -4.85 9.25 -10.84
CA HIS A 310 -5.17 10.62 -10.45
C HIS A 310 -3.92 11.42 -10.08
N PHE A 311 -2.89 10.79 -9.53
CA PHE A 311 -1.73 11.50 -8.99
C PHE A 311 -0.52 11.54 -9.94
N ASN A 312 -0.42 10.61 -10.90
CA ASN A 312 0.66 10.59 -11.86
C ASN A 312 0.25 11.10 -13.25
N SER A 313 0.53 12.38 -13.54
CA SER A 313 0.29 13.00 -14.85
C SER A 313 0.94 12.27 -16.03
N LYS A 314 2.13 11.66 -15.86
CA LYS A 314 2.78 10.89 -16.93
C LYS A 314 2.01 9.61 -17.23
N PHE A 315 1.63 8.88 -16.18
CA PHE A 315 0.79 7.69 -16.31
C PHE A 315 -0.56 8.02 -16.94
N ARG A 316 -1.20 9.11 -16.51
CA ARG A 316 -2.46 9.59 -17.10
C ARG A 316 -2.33 9.84 -18.60
N ASN A 317 -1.22 10.45 -19.04
CA ASN A 317 -0.97 10.69 -20.46
C ASN A 317 -0.75 9.39 -21.23
N VAL A 318 -0.04 8.41 -20.66
CA VAL A 318 0.14 7.07 -21.27
C VAL A 318 -1.18 6.31 -21.33
N ALA A 319 -1.93 6.26 -20.22
CA ALA A 319 -3.22 5.61 -20.14
C ALA A 319 -4.23 6.24 -21.12
N ARG A 320 -4.28 7.58 -21.25
CA ARG A 320 -5.09 8.26 -22.27
C ARG A 320 -4.66 7.94 -23.69
N ARG A 321 -3.36 7.81 -23.97
CA ARG A 321 -2.85 7.38 -25.29
C ARG A 321 -3.23 5.95 -25.60
N LEU A 322 -3.16 5.04 -24.62
CA LEU A 322 -3.57 3.65 -24.78
C LEU A 322 -5.09 3.53 -24.98
N LEU A 323 -5.88 4.16 -24.11
CA LEU A 323 -7.34 4.17 -24.22
C LEU A 323 -7.82 4.87 -25.49
N GLY A 324 -7.22 6.00 -25.88
CA GLY A 324 -7.52 6.67 -27.14
C GLY A 324 -7.16 5.84 -28.38
N ARG A 325 -6.17 4.94 -28.28
CA ARG A 325 -5.85 3.97 -29.34
C ARG A 325 -6.79 2.77 -29.36
N VAL A 326 -7.36 2.37 -28.22
CA VAL A 326 -8.36 1.30 -28.14
C VAL A 326 -9.71 1.79 -28.66
N VAL A 327 -10.08 3.03 -28.33
CA VAL A 327 -11.34 3.66 -28.80
C VAL A 327 -11.28 4.02 -30.29
N ASN A 328 -10.10 4.33 -30.83
CA ASN A 328 -9.91 4.66 -32.25
C ASN A 328 -9.38 3.48 -33.10
N ARG A 329 -9.45 2.24 -32.61
CA ARG A 329 -9.24 1.07 -33.49
C ARG A 329 -10.61 0.69 -34.08
N PRO A 330 -10.79 0.79 -35.41
CA PRO A 330 -12.04 0.41 -36.09
C PRO A 330 -12.33 -1.08 -35.95
#